data_AF-A0A445LI63-F1
#
_entry.id   AF-A0A445LI63-F1
#
_cell.length_a   1.000
_cell.length_b   1.000
_cell.length_c   1.000
_cell.angle_alpha   90.00
_cell.angle_beta   90.00
_cell.angle_gamma   90.00
#
_symmetry.space_group_name_H-M   'P 1'
#
loop_
_entity.id
_entity.type
_entity.pdbx_description
1 polymer ?
#
loop_
_entity_poly.entity_id
_entity_poly.type
_entity_poly.pdbx_seq_one_letter_code
_entity_poly.pdbx_strand_id
1 'polypeptide(L)'
;MKRLVTVLLLIILSTALEGNGEDDHEPCKEKVLDPRPHSVSILEFGAVGDGKTLNTVAFQNAVFYAKSFADKGGAKLYVPSGKWLTGSFNLTSHLTLFLERGATIIASQDYAHWTAMDPLPSYGRGIDVPVGRYRSLIYGQNLSDVVITGDNGIIDGQGSVWWDLISTHSLNYSRPHIIELVGSDNIIISNLTFLNSPAWSIHPVYCSNIQIQKITVQAPTKFPYTSGIVPDSSEHVCIDNCNISTGHDAIVLKSGWDEYGVAYGKPTSNVHIRGVYLQSSSGAGLAFGSEMSGGISDIIAEQLHITNSTFGIELKTTRGRGGYMKNIFISDAKLENIYLGISMTGSSGSHPDDKYDPNAVPDVGNVTFENVIGANIAIAGNFSGIVDSPFTPICLSNVTFSTSSESSPSWFCSNVMGISKEVFPEPCPDLQNTYSNFSSCFSSLHPSSSFVSSA
;
A
#
# COMPACT_ATOMS: atom_id res chain seq x y z
N MET A 1 -45.74 25.40 66.43
CA MET A 1 -45.72 26.72 65.77
C MET A 1 -44.97 26.58 64.45
N LYS A 2 -45.58 27.18 63.42
CA LYS A 2 -45.18 27.39 62.04
C LYS A 2 -43.66 27.55 61.74
N ARG A 3 -43.27 26.99 60.57
CA ARG A 3 -42.26 27.49 59.59
C ARG A 3 -40.77 27.25 59.95
N LEU A 4 -39.82 27.06 59.03
CA LEU A 4 -39.78 27.11 57.57
C LEU A 4 -38.55 26.31 57.09
N VAL A 5 -38.64 25.86 55.85
CA VAL A 5 -37.63 25.20 55.00
C VAL A 5 -36.34 26.02 54.82
N THR A 6 -35.20 25.34 54.73
CA THR A 6 -34.13 25.74 53.79
C THR A 6 -33.40 24.50 53.29
N VAL A 7 -33.77 24.05 52.10
CA VAL A 7 -33.03 23.06 51.30
C VAL A 7 -31.87 23.82 50.65
N LEU A 8 -30.63 23.43 50.97
CA LEU A 8 -29.45 23.91 50.25
C LEU A 8 -29.29 23.06 48.99
N LEU A 9 -29.70 23.60 47.84
CA LEU A 9 -29.34 23.07 46.53
C LEU A 9 -27.93 23.58 46.20
N LEU A 10 -26.93 22.69 46.24
CA LEU A 10 -25.61 22.97 45.67
C LEU A 10 -25.70 22.77 44.15
N ILE A 11 -25.84 23.88 43.43
CA ILE A 11 -25.66 23.92 41.98
C ILE A 11 -24.16 24.06 41.74
N ILE A 12 -23.49 22.96 41.38
CA ILE A 12 -22.15 23.02 40.81
C ILE A 12 -22.34 23.37 39.33
N LEU A 13 -22.09 24.63 38.98
CA LEU A 13 -21.88 25.02 37.59
C LEU A 13 -20.55 24.38 37.13
N SER A 14 -20.62 23.18 36.58
CA SER A 14 -19.57 22.69 35.69
C SER A 14 -19.74 23.42 34.38
N THR A 15 -18.89 24.41 34.11
CA THR A 15 -18.70 24.94 32.76
C THR A 15 -18.29 23.78 31.88
N ALA A 16 -19.22 23.29 31.06
CA ALA A 16 -18.89 22.48 29.91
C ALA A 16 -18.09 23.42 28.99
N LEU A 17 -16.76 23.31 29.05
CA LEU A 17 -15.95 23.61 27.88
C LEU A 17 -16.37 22.56 26.87
N GLU A 18 -17.28 22.95 25.96
CA GLU A 18 -17.35 22.36 24.64
C GLU A 18 -15.94 22.51 24.08
N GLY A 19 -15.14 21.46 24.24
CA GLY A 19 -13.95 21.28 23.45
C GLY A 19 -14.45 21.24 22.03
N ASN A 20 -14.24 22.33 21.30
CA ASN A 20 -14.11 22.28 19.86
C ASN A 20 -13.04 21.20 19.62
N GLY A 21 -13.48 20.00 19.27
CA GLY A 21 -12.61 19.00 18.69
C GLY A 21 -12.15 19.57 17.36
N GLU A 22 -11.08 20.35 17.40
CA GLU A 22 -10.13 20.38 16.30
C GLU A 22 -9.71 18.94 16.13
N ASP A 23 -10.32 18.28 15.15
CA ASP A 23 -9.86 17.00 14.65
C ASP A 23 -8.47 17.29 14.09
N ASP A 24 -7.44 17.07 14.91
CA ASP A 24 -6.04 17.03 14.52
C ASP A 24 -5.91 15.92 13.46
N HIS A 25 -6.28 16.25 12.23
CA HIS A 25 -6.07 15.45 11.03
C HIS A 25 -4.59 15.47 10.69
N GLU A 26 -3.74 15.00 11.61
CA GLU A 26 -2.40 14.58 11.25
C GLU A 26 -2.56 13.27 10.47
N PRO A 27 -2.33 13.26 9.15
CA PRO A 27 -2.36 12.02 8.41
C PRO A 27 -1.33 11.05 9.02
N CYS A 28 -1.68 9.77 9.07
CA CYS A 28 -0.89 8.73 9.74
C CYS A 28 -0.79 8.75 11.28
N LYS A 29 -1.65 9.47 12.00
CA LYS A 29 -1.70 9.36 13.49
C LYS A 29 -1.92 7.90 13.94
N GLU A 30 -1.01 7.40 14.78
CA GLU A 30 -1.08 6.06 15.36
C GLU A 30 -2.41 5.90 16.13
N LYS A 31 -3.25 4.96 15.70
CA LYS A 31 -4.49 4.64 16.42
C LYS A 31 -4.15 3.81 17.65
N VAL A 32 -4.56 4.29 18.82
CA VAL A 32 -4.53 3.49 20.04
C VAL A 32 -5.49 2.32 19.87
N LEU A 33 -4.95 1.10 19.94
CA LEU A 33 -5.74 -0.13 19.87
C LEU A 33 -6.35 -0.45 21.23
N ASP A 34 -7.66 -0.25 21.37
CA ASP A 34 -8.37 -0.74 22.55
C ASP A 34 -8.38 -2.27 22.56
N PRO A 35 -7.99 -2.92 23.68
CA PRO A 35 -8.05 -4.37 23.78
C PRO A 35 -9.48 -4.88 23.58
N ARG A 36 -9.63 -5.91 22.75
CA ARG A 36 -10.91 -6.61 22.59
C ARG A 36 -11.36 -7.20 23.94
N PRO A 37 -12.64 -7.07 24.33
CA PRO A 37 -13.14 -7.60 25.61
C PRO A 37 -13.04 -9.12 25.74
N HIS A 38 -13.04 -9.83 24.61
CA HIS A 38 -12.91 -11.28 24.57
C HIS A 38 -11.61 -11.72 23.89
N SER A 39 -11.02 -12.82 24.35
CA SER A 39 -9.80 -13.39 23.77
C SER A 39 -9.88 -14.92 23.82
N VAL A 40 -9.52 -15.56 22.72
CA VAL A 40 -9.38 -17.02 22.61
C VAL A 40 -8.08 -17.39 21.93
N SER A 41 -7.49 -18.51 22.33
CA SER A 41 -6.31 -19.08 21.69
C SER A 41 -6.70 -20.06 20.59
N ILE A 42 -5.93 -20.09 19.51
CA ILE A 42 -6.15 -21.10 18.44
C ILE A 42 -6.01 -22.55 18.94
N LEU A 43 -5.26 -22.76 20.04
CA LEU A 43 -5.13 -24.07 20.70
C LEU A 43 -6.47 -24.61 21.21
N GLU A 44 -7.40 -23.74 21.59
CA GLU A 44 -8.73 -24.12 22.07
C GLU A 44 -9.59 -24.75 20.96
N PHE A 45 -9.18 -24.58 19.71
CA PHE A 45 -9.85 -25.13 18.51
C PHE A 45 -9.09 -26.33 17.93
N GLY A 46 -8.17 -26.92 18.70
CA GLY A 46 -7.45 -28.14 18.32
C GLY A 46 -6.27 -27.91 17.38
N ALA A 47 -5.80 -26.67 17.22
CA ALA A 47 -4.60 -26.40 16.43
C ALA A 47 -3.35 -26.99 17.07
N VAL A 48 -2.41 -27.44 16.24
CA VAL A 48 -1.11 -27.99 16.65
C VAL A 48 0.00 -27.19 15.97
N GLY A 49 0.86 -26.57 16.79
CA GLY A 49 1.92 -25.65 16.37
C GLY A 49 3.24 -26.33 15.94
N ASP A 50 3.17 -27.49 15.29
CA ASP A 50 4.32 -28.33 14.91
C ASP A 50 4.90 -28.05 13.51
N GLY A 51 4.25 -27.16 12.75
CA GLY A 51 4.59 -26.83 11.36
C GLY A 51 4.22 -27.88 10.32
N LYS A 52 3.47 -28.92 10.71
CA LYS A 52 3.11 -30.06 9.86
C LYS A 52 1.60 -30.32 9.85
N THR A 53 0.95 -30.17 10.99
CA THR A 53 -0.49 -30.34 11.13
C THR A 53 -1.21 -29.21 10.40
N LEU A 54 -2.14 -29.55 9.50
CA LEU A 54 -2.94 -28.56 8.78
C LEU A 54 -4.02 -27.98 9.71
N ASN A 55 -3.85 -26.71 10.09
CA ASN A 55 -4.67 -26.01 11.07
C ASN A 55 -5.85 -25.22 10.45
N THR A 56 -6.13 -25.38 9.16
CA THR A 56 -7.15 -24.60 8.45
C THR A 56 -8.52 -24.64 9.14
N VAL A 57 -8.95 -25.82 9.56
CA VAL A 57 -10.24 -26.00 10.28
C VAL A 57 -10.21 -25.35 11.65
N ALA A 58 -9.07 -25.39 12.36
CA ALA A 58 -8.94 -24.74 13.66
C ALA A 58 -9.02 -23.21 13.53
N PHE A 59 -8.36 -22.61 12.53
CA PHE A 59 -8.51 -21.18 12.21
C PHE A 59 -9.95 -20.82 11.86
N GLN A 60 -10.60 -21.59 10.98
CA GLN A 60 -11.99 -21.35 10.58
C GLN A 60 -12.96 -21.42 11.77
N ASN A 61 -12.81 -22.43 12.64
CA ASN A 61 -13.63 -22.58 13.84
C ASN A 61 -13.39 -21.44 14.84
N ALA A 62 -12.13 -21.02 15.01
CA ALA A 62 -11.76 -19.93 15.90
C ALA A 62 -12.37 -18.59 15.44
N VAL A 63 -12.30 -18.29 14.14
CA VAL A 63 -12.92 -17.09 13.56
C VAL A 63 -14.44 -17.15 13.66
N PHE A 64 -15.05 -18.31 13.39
CA PHE A 64 -16.49 -18.50 13.52
C PHE A 64 -16.96 -18.26 14.96
N TYR A 65 -16.22 -18.77 15.95
CA TYR A 65 -16.50 -18.51 17.36
C TYR A 65 -16.34 -17.02 17.71
N ALA A 66 -15.23 -16.40 17.30
CA ALA A 66 -14.94 -14.98 17.54
C ALA A 66 -16.02 -14.05 16.97
N LYS A 67 -16.63 -14.41 15.83
CA LYS A 67 -17.76 -13.68 15.24
C LYS A 67 -18.93 -13.48 16.21
N SER A 68 -19.14 -14.40 17.15
CA SER A 68 -20.22 -14.32 18.15
C SER A 68 -20.05 -13.18 19.16
N PHE A 69 -18.92 -12.46 19.11
CA PHE A 69 -18.59 -11.33 19.96
C PHE A 69 -18.59 -9.99 19.21
N ALA A 70 -18.95 -9.96 17.92
CA ALA A 70 -19.00 -8.73 17.12
C ALA A 70 -19.77 -7.61 17.83
N ASP A 71 -21.00 -7.90 18.27
CA ASP A 71 -21.90 -6.95 18.94
C ASP A 71 -21.50 -6.67 20.41
N LYS A 72 -20.39 -7.24 20.87
CA LYS A 72 -19.87 -7.15 22.26
C LYS A 72 -18.48 -6.50 22.32
N GLY A 73 -18.12 -5.74 21.30
CA GLY A 73 -16.80 -5.08 21.18
C GLY A 73 -15.73 -5.93 20.49
N GLY A 74 -16.11 -7.10 19.96
CA GLY A 74 -15.21 -7.97 19.20
C GLY A 74 -14.41 -8.95 20.06
N ALA A 75 -13.55 -9.71 19.38
CA ALA A 75 -12.70 -10.71 20.01
C ALA A 75 -11.29 -10.71 19.44
N LYS A 76 -10.33 -11.09 20.29
CA LYS A 76 -8.95 -11.37 19.91
C LYS A 76 -8.80 -12.87 19.66
N LEU A 77 -8.35 -13.24 18.46
CA LEU A 77 -7.81 -14.56 18.17
C LEU A 77 -6.30 -14.53 18.39
N TYR A 78 -5.85 -15.19 19.44
CA TYR A 78 -4.46 -15.28 19.86
C TYR A 78 -3.78 -16.52 19.27
N VAL A 79 -2.66 -16.31 18.57
CA VAL A 79 -1.81 -17.35 17.99
C VAL A 79 -0.50 -17.39 18.79
N PRO A 80 -0.29 -18.39 19.65
CA PRO A 80 0.91 -18.47 20.49
C PRO A 80 2.16 -18.86 19.68
N SER A 81 3.31 -18.78 20.33
CA SER A 81 4.58 -19.29 19.80
C SER A 81 4.44 -20.74 19.29
N GLY A 82 4.94 -20.98 18.07
CA GLY A 82 4.75 -22.24 17.36
C GLY A 82 4.70 -22.04 15.85
N LYS A 83 4.63 -23.15 15.11
CA LYS A 83 4.53 -23.16 13.64
C LYS A 83 3.17 -23.68 13.21
N TRP A 84 2.37 -22.84 12.55
CA TRP A 84 0.96 -23.10 12.28
C TRP A 84 0.73 -23.23 10.78
N LEU A 85 0.91 -24.45 10.25
CA LEU A 85 0.63 -24.73 8.84
C LEU A 85 -0.88 -24.57 8.59
N THR A 86 -1.27 -23.82 7.57
CA THR A 86 -2.68 -23.61 7.20
C THR A 86 -2.85 -23.35 5.71
N GLY A 87 -4.01 -23.73 5.18
CA GLY A 87 -4.53 -23.22 3.92
C GLY A 87 -5.18 -21.85 4.11
N SER A 88 -5.88 -21.40 3.08
CA SER A 88 -6.62 -20.14 3.11
C SER A 88 -7.76 -20.16 4.16
N PHE A 89 -7.89 -19.07 4.92
CA PHE A 89 -9.01 -18.87 5.84
C PHE A 89 -9.52 -17.42 5.81
N ASN A 90 -10.79 -17.24 6.16
CA ASN A 90 -11.45 -15.94 6.16
C ASN A 90 -11.43 -15.31 7.55
N LEU A 91 -11.30 -13.98 7.61
CA LEU A 91 -11.52 -13.17 8.81
C LEU A 91 -13.00 -12.77 8.95
N THR A 92 -13.33 -12.13 10.07
CA THR A 92 -14.64 -11.52 10.36
C THR A 92 -14.45 -10.11 10.93
N SER A 93 -15.50 -9.30 10.91
CA SER A 93 -15.51 -7.95 11.52
C SER A 93 -15.30 -8.00 13.04
N HIS A 94 -14.78 -6.92 13.61
CA HIS A 94 -14.48 -6.77 15.04
C HIS A 94 -13.52 -7.86 15.56
N LEU A 95 -12.54 -8.22 14.74
CA LEU A 95 -11.55 -9.26 15.05
C LEU A 95 -10.18 -8.63 15.21
N THR A 96 -9.45 -9.06 16.24
CA THR A 96 -8.01 -8.88 16.34
C THR A 96 -7.32 -10.23 16.17
N LEU A 97 -6.63 -10.45 15.05
CA LEU A 97 -5.70 -11.57 14.89
C LEU A 97 -4.35 -11.16 15.49
N PHE A 98 -3.94 -11.79 16.59
CA PHE A 98 -2.71 -11.46 17.32
C PHE A 98 -1.71 -12.61 17.25
N LEU A 99 -0.51 -12.36 16.70
CA LEU A 99 0.58 -13.34 16.66
C LEU A 99 1.62 -13.02 17.74
N GLU A 100 1.78 -13.93 18.70
CA GLU A 100 2.84 -13.83 19.71
C GLU A 100 4.23 -13.88 19.07
N ARG A 101 5.22 -13.32 19.77
CA ARG A 101 6.64 -13.53 19.46
C ARG A 101 6.94 -15.03 19.34
N GLY A 102 7.53 -15.43 18.22
CA GLY A 102 7.84 -16.83 17.93
C GLY A 102 6.69 -17.61 17.27
N ALA A 103 5.51 -17.00 17.09
CA ALA A 103 4.45 -17.57 16.25
C ALA A 103 4.83 -17.41 14.77
N THR A 104 4.65 -18.47 13.99
CA THR A 104 4.80 -18.47 12.53
C THR A 104 3.58 -19.11 11.89
N ILE A 105 2.74 -18.33 11.21
CA ILE A 105 1.73 -18.88 10.31
C ILE A 105 2.45 -19.28 9.02
N ILE A 106 2.24 -20.52 8.57
CA ILE A 106 2.93 -21.09 7.40
C ILE A 106 1.86 -21.44 6.36
N ALA A 107 1.95 -20.85 5.17
CA ALA A 107 1.03 -21.13 4.08
C ALA A 107 1.24 -22.54 3.51
N SER A 108 0.17 -23.27 3.22
CA SER A 108 0.29 -24.59 2.59
C SER A 108 0.81 -24.50 1.16
N GLN A 109 1.73 -25.40 0.80
CA GLN A 109 2.22 -25.55 -0.58
C GLN A 109 1.30 -26.43 -1.44
N ASP A 110 0.28 -27.07 -0.86
CA ASP A 110 -0.69 -27.89 -1.59
C ASP A 110 -1.83 -27.00 -2.12
N TYR A 111 -1.98 -26.95 -3.44
CA TYR A 111 -2.98 -26.16 -4.15
C TYR A 111 -4.42 -26.51 -3.77
N ALA A 112 -4.70 -27.74 -3.33
CA ALA A 112 -6.04 -28.14 -2.91
C ALA A 112 -6.53 -27.36 -1.68
N HIS A 113 -5.62 -26.75 -0.92
CA HIS A 113 -5.94 -25.91 0.23
C HIS A 113 -6.23 -24.44 -0.12
N TRP A 114 -6.24 -24.10 -1.41
CA TRP A 114 -6.49 -22.76 -1.91
C TRP A 114 -7.77 -22.74 -2.76
N THR A 115 -8.75 -21.96 -2.33
CA THR A 115 -10.04 -21.90 -3.03
C THR A 115 -9.93 -21.01 -4.26
N ALA A 116 -10.36 -21.50 -5.42
CA ALA A 116 -10.50 -20.67 -6.62
C ALA A 116 -11.65 -19.66 -6.46
N MET A 117 -11.46 -18.46 -7.01
CA MET A 117 -12.39 -17.34 -6.95
C MET A 117 -12.42 -16.61 -8.29
N ASP A 118 -13.51 -15.89 -8.52
CA ASP A 118 -13.62 -14.99 -9.66
C ASP A 118 -12.57 -13.87 -9.59
N PRO A 119 -12.20 -13.31 -10.76
CA PRO A 119 -11.41 -12.10 -10.84
C PRO A 119 -11.98 -10.95 -10.00
N LEU A 120 -11.12 -9.99 -9.70
CA LEU A 120 -11.60 -8.71 -9.20
C LEU A 120 -12.40 -7.99 -10.30
N PRO A 121 -13.56 -7.41 -9.99
CA PRO A 121 -14.40 -6.77 -10.99
C PRO A 121 -13.70 -5.60 -11.70
N SER A 122 -12.79 -4.90 -11.02
CA SER A 122 -11.99 -3.82 -11.63
C SER A 122 -10.84 -4.31 -12.52
N TYR A 123 -10.66 -5.62 -12.69
CA TYR A 123 -9.60 -6.20 -13.53
C TYR A 123 -10.12 -7.04 -14.70
N GLY A 124 -11.38 -7.49 -14.65
CA GLY A 124 -12.01 -8.32 -15.69
C GLY A 124 -11.52 -9.77 -15.76
N ARG A 125 -10.26 -10.03 -15.42
CA ARG A 125 -9.60 -11.34 -15.43
C ARG A 125 -8.55 -11.47 -14.32
N GLY A 126 -8.02 -12.67 -14.15
CA GLY A 126 -6.83 -12.90 -13.35
C GLY A 126 -5.59 -12.19 -13.92
N ILE A 127 -4.75 -11.69 -13.02
CA ILE A 127 -3.54 -10.92 -13.33
C ILE A 127 -2.48 -11.81 -13.99
N ASP A 128 -2.23 -13.00 -13.44
CA ASP A 128 -1.22 -13.91 -13.98
C ASP A 128 -1.76 -14.73 -15.17
N VAL A 129 -3.06 -15.09 -15.14
CA VAL A 129 -3.71 -15.94 -16.15
C VAL A 129 -5.15 -15.48 -16.43
N PRO A 130 -5.69 -15.63 -17.66
CA PRO A 130 -7.00 -15.11 -18.09
C PRO A 130 -8.19 -15.92 -17.57
N VAL A 131 -8.15 -16.34 -16.30
CA VAL A 131 -9.20 -17.10 -15.62
C VAL A 131 -9.46 -16.38 -14.29
N GLY A 132 -9.73 -17.11 -13.22
CA GLY A 132 -9.86 -16.57 -11.87
C GLY A 132 -8.53 -16.47 -11.12
N ARG A 133 -8.66 -16.44 -9.80
CA ARG A 133 -7.55 -16.31 -8.85
C ARG A 133 -7.72 -17.27 -7.69
N TYR A 134 -6.63 -17.65 -7.03
CA TYR A 134 -6.73 -18.30 -5.74
C TYR A 134 -7.02 -17.27 -4.65
N ARG A 135 -7.87 -17.64 -3.67
CA ARG A 135 -8.09 -16.87 -2.45
C ARG A 135 -6.78 -16.74 -1.69
N SER A 136 -6.48 -15.54 -1.19
CA SER A 136 -5.29 -15.27 -0.38
C SER A 136 -5.27 -16.05 0.94
N LEU A 137 -4.08 -16.18 1.55
CA LEU A 137 -3.90 -17.00 2.77
C LEU A 137 -4.80 -16.52 3.90
N ILE A 138 -4.78 -15.21 4.15
CA ILE A 138 -5.67 -14.52 5.09
C ILE A 138 -6.55 -13.60 4.25
N TYR A 139 -7.83 -13.96 4.14
CA TYR A 139 -8.80 -13.26 3.30
C TYR A 139 -9.88 -12.58 4.14
N GLY A 140 -10.40 -11.46 3.66
CA GLY A 140 -11.59 -10.82 4.25
C GLY A 140 -12.35 -10.05 3.19
N GLN A 141 -13.68 -10.02 3.30
CA GLN A 141 -14.52 -9.26 2.38
C GLN A 141 -15.65 -8.58 3.13
N ASN A 142 -15.88 -7.30 2.84
CA ASN A 142 -16.91 -6.47 3.46
C ASN A 142 -16.82 -6.46 5.00
N LEU A 143 -15.60 -6.34 5.53
CA LEU A 143 -15.35 -6.34 6.97
C LEU A 143 -15.22 -4.91 7.49
N SER A 144 -15.73 -4.65 8.70
CA SER A 144 -15.39 -3.47 9.49
C SER A 144 -14.50 -3.84 10.68
N ASP A 145 -13.58 -2.95 11.05
CA ASP A 145 -12.85 -3.02 12.33
C ASP A 145 -12.04 -4.33 12.47
N VAL A 146 -10.99 -4.44 11.65
CA VAL A 146 -10.11 -5.61 11.59
C VAL A 146 -8.68 -5.22 11.96
N VAL A 147 -8.11 -5.93 12.93
CA VAL A 147 -6.74 -5.72 13.40
C VAL A 147 -5.93 -6.99 13.19
N ILE A 148 -4.79 -6.90 12.51
CA ILE A 148 -3.85 -8.00 12.30
C ILE A 148 -2.51 -7.53 12.87
N THR A 149 -2.15 -8.00 14.06
CA THR A 149 -1.02 -7.46 14.82
C THR A 149 -0.29 -8.55 15.62
N GLY A 150 0.74 -8.18 16.38
CA GLY A 150 1.48 -9.11 17.19
C GLY A 150 2.74 -8.54 17.84
N ASP A 151 3.54 -9.42 18.41
CA ASP A 151 4.85 -9.11 18.97
C ASP A 151 5.97 -9.49 17.99
N ASN A 152 5.85 -9.01 16.75
CA ASN A 152 6.69 -9.41 15.61
C ASN A 152 6.58 -10.92 15.27
N GLY A 153 5.35 -11.44 15.30
CA GLY A 153 5.03 -12.75 14.73
C GLY A 153 5.25 -12.81 13.21
N ILE A 154 5.42 -14.02 12.67
CA ILE A 154 5.77 -14.24 11.27
C ILE A 154 4.57 -14.82 10.50
N ILE A 155 4.36 -14.35 9.28
CA ILE A 155 3.47 -14.97 8.30
C ILE A 155 4.30 -15.32 7.06
N ASP A 156 4.58 -16.60 6.87
CA ASP A 156 5.38 -17.13 5.76
C ASP A 156 4.49 -17.69 4.66
N GLY A 157 4.49 -17.03 3.51
CA GLY A 157 3.69 -17.36 2.34
C GLY A 157 4.17 -18.59 1.56
N GLN A 158 5.35 -19.14 1.86
CA GLN A 158 5.97 -20.28 1.15
C GLN A 158 5.88 -20.16 -0.39
N GLY A 159 6.15 -18.96 -0.92
CA GLY A 159 5.91 -18.57 -2.30
C GLY A 159 6.61 -19.38 -3.40
N SER A 160 7.66 -20.16 -3.08
CA SER A 160 8.49 -20.85 -4.08
C SER A 160 7.70 -21.72 -5.05
N VAL A 161 6.72 -22.46 -4.53
CA VAL A 161 5.84 -23.32 -5.32
C VAL A 161 5.03 -22.54 -6.36
N TRP A 162 4.70 -21.28 -6.07
CA TRP A 162 3.96 -20.39 -6.96
C TRP A 162 4.88 -19.74 -8.00
N TRP A 163 6.12 -19.42 -7.61
CA TRP A 163 7.13 -18.87 -8.52
C TRP A 163 7.56 -19.89 -9.57
N ASP A 164 7.65 -21.17 -9.20
CA ASP A 164 7.93 -22.26 -10.14
C ASP A 164 6.78 -22.42 -11.15
N LEU A 165 5.53 -22.38 -10.69
CA LEU A 165 4.36 -22.49 -11.57
C LEU A 165 4.23 -21.34 -12.56
N ILE A 166 4.43 -20.09 -12.13
CA ILE A 166 4.38 -18.96 -13.06
C ILE A 166 5.52 -19.05 -14.09
N SER A 167 6.73 -19.44 -13.65
CA SER A 167 7.89 -19.59 -14.55
C SER A 167 7.70 -20.72 -15.58
N THR A 168 7.00 -21.78 -15.19
CA THR A 168 6.68 -22.94 -16.05
C THR A 168 5.34 -22.82 -16.77
N HIS A 169 4.67 -21.66 -16.68
CA HIS A 169 3.36 -21.39 -17.29
C HIS A 169 2.30 -22.45 -16.96
N SER A 170 2.34 -22.97 -15.72
CA SER A 170 1.53 -24.10 -15.25
C SER A 170 0.48 -23.70 -14.20
N LEU A 171 0.18 -22.40 -14.09
CA LEU A 171 -0.87 -21.88 -13.20
C LEU A 171 -2.27 -22.17 -13.77
N ASN A 172 -3.13 -22.78 -12.96
CA ASN A 172 -4.56 -22.92 -13.27
C ASN A 172 -5.36 -21.63 -12.99
N TYR A 173 -4.95 -20.90 -11.96
CA TYR A 173 -5.54 -19.63 -11.52
C TYR A 173 -4.42 -18.68 -11.10
N SER A 174 -4.70 -17.39 -11.08
CA SER A 174 -3.72 -16.38 -10.63
C SER A 174 -3.31 -16.62 -9.18
N ARG A 175 -2.04 -16.35 -8.88
CA ARG A 175 -1.42 -16.68 -7.59
C ARG A 175 -2.11 -15.93 -6.45
N PRO A 176 -2.21 -16.55 -5.25
CA PRO A 176 -2.78 -15.89 -4.09
C PRO A 176 -1.84 -14.81 -3.53
N HIS A 177 -2.32 -14.06 -2.54
CA HIS A 177 -1.50 -13.14 -1.74
C HIS A 177 -1.37 -13.66 -0.30
N ILE A 178 -0.56 -13.01 0.54
CA ILE A 178 -0.55 -13.34 1.97
C ILE A 178 -1.82 -12.78 2.63
N ILE A 179 -2.02 -11.47 2.60
CA ILE A 179 -3.24 -10.81 3.08
C ILE A 179 -3.98 -10.18 1.90
N GLU A 180 -5.28 -10.43 1.81
CA GLU A 180 -6.16 -9.67 0.93
C GLU A 180 -7.47 -9.33 1.65
N LEU A 181 -7.77 -8.04 1.70
CA LEU A 181 -9.01 -7.51 2.29
C LEU A 181 -9.75 -6.76 1.19
N VAL A 182 -11.00 -7.13 0.96
CA VAL A 182 -11.82 -6.63 -0.15
C VAL A 182 -12.97 -5.81 0.42
N GLY A 183 -13.17 -4.57 -0.04
CA GLY A 183 -14.36 -3.77 0.32
C GLY A 183 -14.52 -3.54 1.83
N SER A 184 -13.41 -3.48 2.55
CA SER A 184 -13.39 -3.47 4.02
C SER A 184 -12.96 -2.12 4.57
N ASP A 185 -13.36 -1.80 5.79
CA ASP A 185 -13.18 -0.49 6.41
C ASP A 185 -12.56 -0.63 7.82
N ASN A 186 -11.80 0.38 8.24
CA ASN A 186 -11.12 0.43 9.53
C ASN A 186 -10.20 -0.78 9.75
N ILE A 187 -9.08 -0.78 9.04
CA ILE A 187 -8.10 -1.87 9.01
C ILE A 187 -6.80 -1.41 9.66
N ILE A 188 -6.25 -2.23 10.56
CA ILE A 188 -4.93 -2.02 11.15
C ILE A 188 -4.08 -3.27 10.95
N ILE A 189 -2.92 -3.14 10.32
CA ILE A 189 -1.92 -4.19 10.18
C ILE A 189 -0.61 -3.67 10.77
N SER A 190 -0.10 -4.29 11.84
CA SER A 190 1.08 -3.74 12.51
C SER A 190 1.95 -4.77 13.22
N ASN A 191 3.22 -4.44 13.46
CA ASN A 191 4.14 -5.22 14.31
C ASN A 191 4.26 -6.71 13.90
N LEU A 192 4.41 -6.97 12.60
CA LEU A 192 4.49 -8.31 12.02
C LEU A 192 5.59 -8.40 10.96
N THR A 193 6.06 -9.62 10.72
CA THR A 193 6.97 -9.95 9.63
C THR A 193 6.29 -10.84 8.60
N PHE A 194 6.35 -10.45 7.32
CA PHE A 194 5.80 -11.17 6.18
C PHE A 194 6.93 -11.74 5.33
N LEU A 195 6.93 -13.05 5.11
CA LEU A 195 7.98 -13.73 4.34
C LEU A 195 7.42 -14.40 3.08
N ASN A 196 8.21 -14.42 2.01
CA ASN A 196 8.04 -15.28 0.85
C ASN A 196 6.62 -15.26 0.25
N SER A 197 6.10 -14.08 -0.08
CA SER A 197 4.77 -13.97 -0.68
C SER A 197 4.66 -14.76 -2.00
N PRO A 198 3.54 -15.48 -2.24
CA PRO A 198 3.28 -16.11 -3.54
C PRO A 198 3.25 -15.11 -4.71
N ALA A 199 2.57 -13.98 -4.49
CA ALA A 199 2.56 -12.82 -5.37
C ALA A 199 2.72 -11.54 -4.53
N TRP A 200 1.63 -10.99 -3.99
CA TRP A 200 1.68 -9.78 -3.17
C TRP A 200 1.61 -10.10 -1.68
N SER A 201 2.26 -9.30 -0.83
CA SER A 201 2.20 -9.52 0.62
C SER A 201 0.90 -8.97 1.21
N ILE A 202 0.59 -7.70 0.99
CA ILE A 202 -0.57 -7.05 1.60
C ILE A 202 -1.37 -6.31 0.52
N HIS A 203 -2.59 -6.79 0.25
CA HIS A 203 -3.47 -6.28 -0.80
C HIS A 203 -4.84 -5.82 -0.23
N PRO A 204 -4.94 -4.60 0.32
CA PRO A 204 -6.22 -3.99 0.57
C PRO A 204 -6.79 -3.47 -0.76
N VAL A 205 -7.94 -4.01 -1.17
CA VAL A 205 -8.63 -3.65 -2.41
C VAL A 205 -10.04 -3.16 -2.13
N TYR A 206 -10.41 -2.01 -2.68
CA TYR A 206 -11.70 -1.35 -2.41
C TYR A 206 -11.91 -0.96 -0.96
N CYS A 207 -10.85 -0.82 -0.18
CA CYS A 207 -10.91 -0.60 1.25
C CYS A 207 -10.83 0.88 1.63
N SER A 208 -11.21 1.20 2.86
CA SER A 208 -11.16 2.57 3.41
C SER A 208 -10.56 2.56 4.83
N ASN A 209 -9.93 3.65 5.25
CA ASN A 209 -9.39 3.83 6.60
C ASN A 209 -8.38 2.74 7.01
N ILE A 210 -7.26 2.68 6.30
CA ILE A 210 -6.24 1.64 6.46
C ILE A 210 -5.00 2.20 7.15
N GLN A 211 -4.47 1.48 8.13
CA GLN A 211 -3.17 1.75 8.73
C GLN A 211 -2.27 0.52 8.65
N ILE A 212 -1.10 0.66 8.03
CA ILE A 212 -0.07 -0.38 7.96
C ILE A 212 1.20 0.18 8.58
N GLN A 213 1.60 -0.35 9.73
CA GLN A 213 2.62 0.31 10.56
C GLN A 213 3.64 -0.67 11.16
N LYS A 214 4.92 -0.32 11.18
CA LYS A 214 5.95 -1.07 11.92
C LYS A 214 6.03 -2.54 11.49
N ILE A 215 5.84 -2.83 10.20
CA ILE A 215 5.95 -4.17 9.64
C ILE A 215 7.27 -4.38 8.89
N THR A 216 7.66 -5.64 8.77
CA THR A 216 8.73 -6.07 7.87
C THR A 216 8.18 -6.97 6.78
N VAL A 217 8.55 -6.74 5.52
CA VAL A 217 8.21 -7.62 4.39
C VAL A 217 9.51 -8.05 3.71
N GLN A 218 9.69 -9.36 3.53
CA GLN A 218 10.86 -9.93 2.86
C GLN A 218 10.45 -11.03 1.89
N ALA A 219 10.76 -10.83 0.62
CA ALA A 219 10.70 -11.88 -0.40
C ALA A 219 12.06 -11.96 -1.11
N PRO A 220 12.44 -13.12 -1.67
CA PRO A 220 13.74 -13.25 -2.30
C PRO A 220 13.89 -12.28 -3.47
N THR A 221 14.93 -11.45 -3.41
CA THR A 221 15.25 -10.42 -4.40
C THR A 221 15.65 -10.96 -5.78
N LYS A 222 15.74 -12.28 -5.98
CA LYS A 222 16.03 -12.85 -7.31
C LYS A 222 14.78 -13.15 -8.13
N PHE A 223 13.59 -13.13 -7.52
CA PHE A 223 12.34 -13.49 -8.20
C PHE A 223 11.47 -12.26 -8.46
N PRO A 224 11.28 -11.84 -9.73
CA PRO A 224 10.78 -10.51 -10.09
C PRO A 224 9.25 -10.36 -9.98
N TYR A 225 8.55 -11.24 -9.28
CA TYR A 225 7.08 -11.28 -9.28
C TYR A 225 6.47 -11.24 -7.88
N THR A 226 7.19 -10.61 -6.94
CA THR A 226 6.72 -10.41 -5.56
C THR A 226 6.67 -8.93 -5.23
N SER A 227 5.52 -8.45 -4.73
CA SER A 227 5.35 -7.06 -4.28
C SER A 227 4.99 -6.99 -2.82
N GLY A 228 5.34 -5.88 -2.17
CA GLY A 228 5.10 -5.68 -0.74
C GLY A 228 3.66 -5.26 -0.46
N ILE A 229 3.44 -3.95 -0.32
CA ILE A 229 2.12 -3.39 -0.02
C ILE A 229 1.51 -2.84 -1.31
N VAL A 230 0.27 -3.25 -1.59
CA VAL A 230 -0.46 -2.90 -2.81
C VAL A 230 -1.83 -2.32 -2.47
N PRO A 231 -1.95 -1.03 -2.12
CA PRO A 231 -3.26 -0.40 -2.01
C PRO A 231 -3.90 -0.30 -3.39
N ASP A 232 -5.05 -0.94 -3.57
CA ASP A 232 -5.77 -0.98 -4.84
C ASP A 232 -7.17 -0.40 -4.67
N SER A 233 -7.50 0.63 -5.44
CA SER A 233 -8.80 1.28 -5.41
C SER A 233 -9.26 1.62 -3.98
N SER A 234 -8.34 2.08 -3.12
CA SER A 234 -8.55 2.23 -1.67
C SER A 234 -8.27 3.65 -1.18
N GLU A 235 -9.01 4.10 -0.16
CA GLU A 235 -8.95 5.50 0.31
C GLU A 235 -8.55 5.63 1.78
N HIS A 236 -7.95 6.77 2.14
CA HIS A 236 -7.50 7.07 3.51
C HIS A 236 -6.52 6.00 4.02
N VAL A 237 -5.38 5.88 3.32
CA VAL A 237 -4.37 4.86 3.57
C VAL A 237 -3.15 5.49 4.23
N CYS A 238 -2.73 4.91 5.34
CA CYS A 238 -1.48 5.25 6.00
C CYS A 238 -0.50 4.06 5.94
N ILE A 239 0.71 4.28 5.44
CA ILE A 239 1.83 3.34 5.50
C ILE A 239 2.99 4.02 6.24
N ASP A 240 3.31 3.55 7.44
CA ASP A 240 4.22 4.24 8.35
C ASP A 240 5.28 3.30 8.93
N ASN A 241 6.54 3.74 8.95
CA ASN A 241 7.64 3.03 9.63
C ASN A 241 7.81 1.55 9.20
N CYS A 242 7.70 1.26 7.91
CA CYS A 242 7.77 -0.09 7.35
C CYS A 242 9.13 -0.38 6.69
N ASN A 243 9.59 -1.63 6.77
CA ASN A 243 10.79 -2.11 6.07
C ASN A 243 10.39 -3.20 5.05
N ILE A 244 10.58 -2.94 3.76
CA ILE A 244 10.06 -3.76 2.67
C ILE A 244 11.17 -4.07 1.68
N SER A 245 11.49 -5.35 1.53
CA SER A 245 12.46 -5.86 0.56
C SER A 245 11.81 -6.96 -0.28
N THR A 246 11.62 -6.69 -1.57
CA THR A 246 10.91 -7.58 -2.48
C THR A 246 11.62 -7.72 -3.82
N GLY A 247 11.16 -8.66 -4.64
CA GLY A 247 11.71 -8.86 -5.98
C GLY A 247 11.19 -7.84 -6.99
N HIS A 248 9.89 -7.55 -6.97
CA HIS A 248 9.24 -6.48 -7.75
C HIS A 248 8.94 -5.29 -6.83
N ASP A 249 7.98 -4.44 -7.16
CA ASP A 249 7.67 -3.20 -6.44
C ASP A 249 7.50 -3.40 -4.92
N ALA A 250 8.21 -2.62 -4.10
CA ALA A 250 8.11 -2.70 -2.64
C ALA A 250 6.77 -2.12 -2.15
N ILE A 251 6.43 -0.90 -2.57
CA ILE A 251 5.08 -0.34 -2.43
C ILE A 251 4.58 0.04 -3.83
N VAL A 252 3.36 -0.37 -4.19
CA VAL A 252 2.76 0.01 -5.47
C VAL A 252 1.28 0.34 -5.32
N LEU A 253 0.89 1.55 -5.73
CA LEU A 253 -0.52 1.97 -5.71
C LEU A 253 -1.20 1.60 -7.02
N LYS A 254 -2.40 1.04 -6.95
CA LYS A 254 -3.19 0.59 -8.10
C LYS A 254 -4.65 1.04 -7.99
N SER A 255 -5.42 0.91 -9.06
CA SER A 255 -6.85 1.17 -9.09
C SER A 255 -7.55 0.52 -10.28
N GLY A 256 -7.27 -0.77 -10.52
CA GLY A 256 -7.90 -1.53 -11.59
C GLY A 256 -7.35 -1.29 -13.01
N TRP A 257 -7.82 -2.12 -13.95
CA TRP A 257 -7.19 -2.35 -15.24
C TRP A 257 -8.13 -2.02 -16.41
N ASP A 258 -7.70 -1.09 -17.25
CA ASP A 258 -8.36 -0.59 -18.46
C ASP A 258 -9.85 -0.31 -18.26
N GLU A 259 -10.71 -0.72 -19.19
CA GLU A 259 -12.14 -0.46 -19.17
C GLU A 259 -12.83 -1.02 -17.91
N TYR A 260 -12.30 -2.08 -17.32
CA TYR A 260 -12.84 -2.67 -16.09
C TYR A 260 -12.58 -1.74 -14.90
N GLY A 261 -11.39 -1.18 -14.80
CA GLY A 261 -11.06 -0.20 -13.76
C GLY A 261 -11.79 1.13 -13.97
N VAL A 262 -11.89 1.60 -15.23
CA VAL A 262 -12.67 2.79 -15.59
C VAL A 262 -14.15 2.61 -15.23
N ALA A 263 -14.75 1.47 -15.60
CA ALA A 263 -16.16 1.19 -15.31
C ALA A 263 -16.43 1.00 -13.81
N TYR A 264 -15.47 0.42 -13.07
CA TYR A 264 -15.58 0.29 -11.63
C TYR A 264 -15.47 1.65 -10.92
N GLY A 265 -14.63 2.55 -11.43
CA GLY A 265 -14.63 3.98 -11.07
C GLY A 265 -14.26 4.27 -9.62
N LYS A 266 -13.45 3.42 -8.98
CA LYS A 266 -12.96 3.64 -7.61
C LYS A 266 -11.45 3.93 -7.62
N PRO A 267 -11.02 5.15 -7.24
CA PRO A 267 -9.60 5.50 -7.21
C PRO A 267 -8.90 4.94 -5.97
N THR A 268 -7.57 4.95 -6.01
CA THR A 268 -6.76 4.98 -4.77
C THR A 268 -6.45 6.43 -4.43
N SER A 269 -6.92 6.90 -3.28
CA SER A 269 -6.80 8.32 -2.92
C SER A 269 -6.56 8.60 -1.44
N ASN A 270 -6.06 9.79 -1.11
CA ASN A 270 -5.73 10.18 0.26
C ASN A 270 -4.76 9.18 0.92
N VAL A 271 -3.59 9.01 0.32
CA VAL A 271 -2.56 8.08 0.80
C VAL A 271 -1.39 8.86 1.37
N HIS A 272 -0.97 8.49 2.59
CA HIS A 272 0.24 9.00 3.22
C HIS A 272 1.22 7.86 3.48
N ILE A 273 2.42 7.98 2.94
CA ILE A 273 3.53 7.04 3.13
C ILE A 273 4.66 7.78 3.82
N ARG A 274 5.13 7.30 4.98
CA ARG A 274 6.24 7.96 5.68
C ARG A 274 7.16 7.02 6.44
N GLY A 275 8.43 7.40 6.53
CA GLY A 275 9.43 6.69 7.33
C GLY A 275 9.71 5.26 6.85
N VAL A 276 9.65 5.01 5.54
CA VAL A 276 9.76 3.67 4.98
C VAL A 276 11.16 3.37 4.43
N TYR A 277 11.60 2.13 4.61
CA TYR A 277 12.82 1.57 4.04
C TYR A 277 12.46 0.56 2.95
N LEU A 278 12.82 0.86 1.70
CA LEU A 278 12.35 0.14 0.53
C LEU A 278 13.52 -0.43 -0.27
N GLN A 279 13.36 -1.66 -0.73
CA GLN A 279 14.26 -2.32 -1.66
C GLN A 279 13.46 -3.16 -2.66
N SER A 280 13.76 -3.00 -3.95
CA SER A 280 13.15 -3.74 -5.05
C SER A 280 14.18 -4.07 -6.12
N SER A 281 14.55 -5.34 -6.24
CA SER A 281 15.64 -5.72 -7.14
C SER A 281 15.31 -5.61 -8.63
N SER A 282 14.05 -5.78 -9.03
CA SER A 282 13.61 -5.71 -10.44
C SER A 282 12.49 -4.70 -10.72
N GLY A 283 11.83 -4.19 -9.67
CA GLY A 283 10.81 -3.16 -9.77
C GLY A 283 11.25 -1.85 -9.09
N ALA A 284 10.28 -1.08 -8.62
CA ALA A 284 10.53 0.18 -7.92
C ALA A 284 10.50 0.04 -6.40
N GLY A 285 11.24 0.89 -5.70
CA GLY A 285 11.01 1.12 -4.27
C GLY A 285 9.58 1.61 -4.04
N LEU A 286 9.21 2.71 -4.69
CA LEU A 286 7.84 3.23 -4.70
C LEU A 286 7.31 3.31 -6.12
N ALA A 287 6.18 2.65 -6.40
CA ALA A 287 5.54 2.63 -7.71
C ALA A 287 4.09 3.12 -7.68
N PHE A 288 3.62 3.57 -8.84
CA PHE A 288 2.23 3.91 -9.11
C PHE A 288 1.84 3.26 -10.44
N GLY A 289 0.78 2.44 -10.44
CA GLY A 289 0.29 1.69 -11.60
C GLY A 289 0.94 0.30 -11.77
N SER A 290 0.93 -0.32 -12.96
CA SER A 290 0.39 0.25 -14.21
C SER A 290 -1.14 0.23 -14.28
N GLU A 291 -1.78 -0.56 -13.43
CA GLU A 291 -3.23 -0.70 -13.29
C GLU A 291 -3.76 0.48 -12.47
N MET A 292 -3.96 1.64 -13.11
CA MET A 292 -4.35 2.91 -12.48
C MET A 292 -5.67 3.49 -13.02
N SER A 293 -6.49 2.64 -13.60
CA SER A 293 -7.57 3.02 -14.53
C SER A 293 -8.76 3.66 -13.82
N GLY A 294 -8.97 3.32 -12.55
CA GLY A 294 -9.92 3.97 -11.64
C GLY A 294 -9.42 5.30 -11.06
N GLY A 295 -8.14 5.64 -11.28
CA GLY A 295 -7.49 6.86 -10.80
C GLY A 295 -6.59 6.64 -9.59
N ILE A 296 -5.51 7.41 -9.48
CA ILE A 296 -4.68 7.54 -8.28
C ILE A 296 -4.53 9.03 -7.99
N SER A 297 -4.89 9.48 -6.79
CA SER A 297 -4.70 10.89 -6.44
C SER A 297 -4.45 11.19 -4.97
N ASP A 298 -3.96 12.40 -4.71
CA ASP A 298 -3.86 12.96 -3.36
C ASP A 298 -2.93 12.09 -2.50
N ILE A 299 -1.69 11.97 -2.98
CA ILE A 299 -0.66 11.15 -2.38
C ILE A 299 0.42 12.04 -1.78
N ILE A 300 0.77 11.77 -0.53
CA ILE A 300 1.94 12.33 0.14
C ILE A 300 2.87 11.18 0.48
N ALA A 301 4.10 11.23 0.00
CA ALA A 301 5.14 10.25 0.35
C ALA A 301 6.40 10.99 0.81
N GLU A 302 6.75 10.86 2.09
CA GLU A 302 7.85 11.61 2.69
C GLU A 302 8.80 10.70 3.48
N GLN A 303 10.04 11.14 3.72
CA GLN A 303 11.00 10.39 4.54
C GLN A 303 11.22 8.96 4.00
N LEU A 304 11.50 8.87 2.70
CA LEU A 304 11.71 7.60 2.00
C LEU A 304 13.20 7.23 2.00
N HIS A 305 13.52 5.98 2.33
CA HIS A 305 14.86 5.43 2.18
C HIS A 305 14.82 4.26 1.18
N ILE A 306 15.23 4.49 -0.05
CA ILE A 306 15.18 3.48 -1.12
C ILE A 306 16.59 3.05 -1.48
N THR A 307 16.87 1.75 -1.42
CA THR A 307 18.21 1.22 -1.64
C THR A 307 18.22 0.04 -2.60
N ASN A 308 19.35 -0.17 -3.30
CA ASN A 308 19.65 -1.38 -4.07
C ASN A 308 18.49 -1.82 -4.99
N SER A 309 17.94 -0.87 -5.74
CA SER A 309 16.73 -1.08 -6.54
C SER A 309 16.92 -0.76 -8.02
N THR A 310 16.13 -1.39 -8.88
CA THR A 310 16.14 -1.06 -10.32
C THR A 310 15.56 0.34 -10.53
N PHE A 311 14.39 0.62 -9.97
CA PHE A 311 13.80 1.96 -9.99
C PHE A 311 13.73 2.50 -8.56
N GLY A 312 14.06 3.78 -8.39
CA GLY A 312 13.85 4.46 -7.11
C GLY A 312 12.36 4.70 -6.91
N ILE A 313 11.84 5.65 -7.69
CA ILE A 313 10.41 5.96 -7.76
C ILE A 313 9.94 5.82 -9.21
N GLU A 314 8.79 5.18 -9.43
CA GLU A 314 8.26 4.95 -10.77
C GLU A 314 6.74 5.21 -10.88
N LEU A 315 6.34 6.06 -11.82
CA LEU A 315 4.95 6.16 -12.27
C LEU A 315 4.82 5.47 -13.62
N LYS A 316 3.91 4.50 -13.74
CA LYS A 316 3.76 3.68 -14.93
C LYS A 316 2.31 3.64 -15.40
N THR A 317 2.10 3.80 -16.69
CA THR A 317 0.82 3.67 -17.37
C THR A 317 1.04 3.38 -18.86
N THR A 318 -0.04 3.22 -19.61
CA THR A 318 -0.03 3.11 -21.08
C THR A 318 -1.34 3.60 -21.67
N ARG A 319 -1.36 3.93 -22.97
CA ARG A 319 -2.60 4.11 -23.73
C ARG A 319 -3.49 2.89 -23.53
N GLY A 320 -4.79 3.08 -23.32
CA GLY A 320 -5.74 2.02 -22.99
C GLY A 320 -6.18 2.03 -21.54
N ARG A 321 -5.34 2.53 -20.63
CA ARG A 321 -5.65 2.61 -19.20
C ARG A 321 -6.78 3.58 -18.90
N GLY A 322 -6.87 4.69 -19.63
CA GLY A 322 -7.70 5.83 -19.20
C GLY A 322 -7.28 6.31 -17.81
N GLY A 323 -8.26 6.74 -17.01
CA GLY A 323 -8.01 7.14 -15.62
C GLY A 323 -7.02 8.31 -15.48
N TYR A 324 -6.43 8.43 -14.29
CA TYR A 324 -5.51 9.52 -13.99
C TYR A 324 -4.50 9.17 -12.88
N MET A 325 -3.37 9.87 -12.86
CA MET A 325 -2.45 9.93 -11.71
C MET A 325 -2.15 11.40 -11.40
N LYS A 326 -2.72 11.93 -10.30
CA LYS A 326 -2.67 13.37 -10.00
C LYS A 326 -2.42 13.72 -8.55
N ASN A 327 -1.88 14.91 -8.30
CA ASN A 327 -1.67 15.44 -6.94
C ASN A 327 -0.80 14.48 -6.11
N ILE A 328 0.39 14.19 -6.64
CA ILE A 328 1.37 13.30 -6.00
C ILE A 328 2.52 14.17 -5.52
N PHE A 329 2.73 14.23 -4.22
CA PHE A 329 3.79 14.99 -3.58
C PHE A 329 4.76 14.03 -2.90
N ILE A 330 6.01 14.01 -3.36
CA ILE A 330 7.06 13.16 -2.83
C ILE A 330 8.17 14.06 -2.30
N SER A 331 8.45 13.97 -0.99
CA SER A 331 9.46 14.79 -0.33
C SER A 331 10.47 13.98 0.49
N ASP A 332 11.62 14.60 0.79
CA ASP A 332 12.60 14.08 1.76
C ASP A 332 12.98 12.60 1.50
N ALA A 333 13.34 12.31 0.25
CA ALA A 333 13.66 10.97 -0.20
C ALA A 333 15.17 10.80 -0.39
N LYS A 334 15.73 9.72 0.18
CA LYS A 334 17.11 9.30 0.00
C LYS A 334 17.17 8.03 -0.84
N LEU A 335 17.85 8.11 -1.98
CA LEU A 335 18.05 7.02 -2.94
C LEU A 335 19.51 6.54 -2.91
N GLU A 336 19.77 5.23 -2.82
CA GLU A 336 21.13 4.70 -2.79
C GLU A 336 21.28 3.43 -3.63
N ASN A 337 22.30 3.40 -4.51
CA ASN A 337 22.56 2.26 -5.40
C ASN A 337 21.34 1.94 -6.28
N ILE A 338 20.86 2.93 -7.02
CA ILE A 338 19.66 2.83 -7.86
C ILE A 338 20.06 2.87 -9.32
N TYR A 339 19.48 1.98 -10.14
CA TYR A 339 19.73 2.02 -11.58
C TYR A 339 19.04 3.24 -12.23
N LEU A 340 17.73 3.41 -12.07
CA LEU A 340 16.99 4.60 -12.53
C LEU A 340 16.35 5.34 -11.34
N GLY A 341 16.82 6.55 -11.06
CA GLY A 341 16.40 7.35 -9.90
C GLY A 341 14.90 7.61 -9.89
N ILE A 342 14.41 8.34 -10.90
CA ILE A 342 12.97 8.65 -11.05
C ILE A 342 12.51 8.28 -12.48
N SER A 343 11.44 7.50 -12.57
CA SER A 343 10.85 7.04 -13.82
C SER A 343 9.40 7.49 -13.94
N MET A 344 9.01 7.99 -15.10
CA MET A 344 7.61 8.22 -15.46
C MET A 344 7.41 7.70 -16.88
N THR A 345 6.60 6.67 -17.08
CA THR A 345 6.44 6.02 -18.40
C THR A 345 4.98 5.83 -18.79
N GLY A 346 4.65 6.26 -20.01
CA GLY A 346 3.38 6.07 -20.69
C GLY A 346 3.37 4.88 -21.65
N SER A 347 4.32 3.96 -21.52
CA SER A 347 4.45 2.76 -22.37
C SER A 347 4.73 1.50 -21.56
N SER A 348 4.02 1.32 -20.44
CA SER A 348 4.25 0.22 -19.49
C SER A 348 3.02 -0.68 -19.29
N GLY A 349 3.30 -1.97 -19.13
CA GLY A 349 2.30 -3.00 -18.83
C GLY A 349 1.66 -3.62 -20.08
N SER A 350 0.70 -4.52 -19.85
CA SER A 350 -0.11 -5.19 -20.87
C SER A 350 -1.58 -4.81 -20.73
N HIS A 351 -2.44 -5.30 -21.62
CA HIS A 351 -3.89 -5.14 -21.53
C HIS A 351 -4.54 -6.45 -21.08
N PRO A 352 -5.70 -6.43 -20.40
CA PRO A 352 -6.34 -7.66 -19.94
C PRO A 352 -6.76 -8.53 -21.12
N ASP A 353 -7.18 -7.89 -22.21
CA ASP A 353 -7.56 -8.53 -23.46
C ASP A 353 -7.43 -7.51 -24.62
N ASP A 354 -7.78 -7.94 -25.84
CA ASP A 354 -7.66 -7.13 -27.06
C ASP A 354 -8.84 -6.15 -27.26
N LYS A 355 -9.77 -6.02 -26.30
CA LYS A 355 -10.96 -5.16 -26.40
C LYS A 355 -10.82 -3.81 -25.69
N TYR A 356 -9.69 -3.56 -25.05
CA TYR A 356 -9.40 -2.27 -24.42
C TYR A 356 -9.55 -1.12 -25.43
N ASP A 357 -9.95 0.07 -24.95
CA ASP A 357 -10.09 1.25 -25.81
C ASP A 357 -8.74 1.94 -26.03
N PRO A 358 -8.10 1.87 -27.22
CA PRO A 358 -6.81 2.51 -27.47
C PRO A 358 -6.84 4.04 -27.41
N ASN A 359 -8.04 4.64 -27.37
CA ASN A 359 -8.26 6.08 -27.22
C ASN A 359 -8.46 6.48 -25.75
N ALA A 360 -8.55 5.53 -24.82
CA ALA A 360 -8.55 5.81 -23.40
C ALA A 360 -7.12 6.18 -22.95
N VAL A 361 -6.78 7.46 -23.08
CA VAL A 361 -5.45 7.97 -22.72
C VAL A 361 -5.45 8.43 -21.25
N PRO A 362 -4.46 8.02 -20.43
CA PRO A 362 -4.35 8.47 -19.05
C PRO A 362 -3.99 9.94 -18.93
N ASP A 363 -4.51 10.59 -17.89
CA ASP A 363 -4.19 11.97 -17.52
C ASP A 363 -3.24 11.99 -16.30
N VAL A 364 -1.96 12.31 -16.54
CA VAL A 364 -0.89 12.24 -15.52
C VAL A 364 -0.29 13.62 -15.33
N GLY A 365 -0.31 14.12 -14.10
CA GLY A 365 0.09 15.51 -13.85
C GLY A 365 0.00 15.94 -12.41
N ASN A 366 0.50 17.14 -12.11
CA ASN A 366 0.60 17.64 -10.75
C ASN A 366 1.38 16.67 -9.84
N VAL A 367 2.58 16.33 -10.30
CA VAL A 367 3.53 15.46 -9.59
C VAL A 367 4.73 16.30 -9.17
N THR A 368 4.99 16.36 -7.87
CA THR A 368 6.08 17.14 -7.28
C THR A 368 7.06 16.23 -6.57
N PHE A 369 8.35 16.44 -6.84
CA PHE A 369 9.46 15.84 -6.13
C PHE A 369 10.26 16.96 -5.46
N GLU A 370 10.39 16.90 -4.14
CA GLU A 370 11.07 17.91 -3.33
C GLU A 370 12.11 17.27 -2.40
N ASN A 371 13.29 17.88 -2.25
CA ASN A 371 14.34 17.40 -1.34
C ASN A 371 14.72 15.92 -1.58
N VAL A 372 14.93 15.55 -2.84
CA VAL A 372 15.30 14.18 -3.22
C VAL A 372 16.79 14.10 -3.44
N ILE A 373 17.50 13.34 -2.60
CA ILE A 373 18.94 13.15 -2.72
C ILE A 373 19.27 11.70 -3.09
N GLY A 374 20.27 11.50 -3.94
CA GLY A 374 20.67 10.18 -4.38
C GLY A 374 22.17 9.98 -4.51
N ALA A 375 22.63 8.80 -4.14
CA ALA A 375 24.01 8.37 -4.27
C ALA A 375 24.14 7.07 -5.05
N ASN A 376 25.17 7.01 -5.91
CA ASN A 376 25.37 5.89 -6.83
C ASN A 376 24.12 5.61 -7.68
N ILE A 377 23.67 6.66 -8.38
CA ILE A 377 22.53 6.61 -9.30
C ILE A 377 23.07 6.41 -10.72
N ALA A 378 22.64 5.36 -11.45
CA ALA A 378 23.15 5.12 -12.80
C ALA A 378 22.51 6.04 -13.84
N ILE A 379 21.19 6.27 -13.75
CA ILE A 379 20.42 7.20 -14.59
C ILE A 379 19.55 8.06 -13.66
N ALA A 380 19.66 9.39 -13.75
CA ALA A 380 18.96 10.29 -12.83
C ALA A 380 17.44 10.30 -13.05
N GLY A 381 16.97 10.40 -14.30
CA GLY A 381 15.56 10.14 -14.60
C GLY A 381 15.20 9.86 -16.06
N ASN A 382 14.02 9.27 -16.26
CA ASN A 382 13.43 9.00 -17.58
C ASN A 382 11.93 9.28 -17.53
N PHE A 383 11.51 10.38 -18.15
CA PHE A 383 10.14 10.86 -18.21
C PHE A 383 9.63 10.77 -19.65
N SER A 384 8.89 9.72 -19.97
CA SER A 384 8.32 9.45 -21.28
C SER A 384 6.81 9.44 -21.19
N GLY A 385 6.18 10.58 -21.47
CA GLY A 385 4.72 10.71 -21.55
C GLY A 385 4.14 10.23 -22.89
N ILE A 386 2.86 10.50 -23.11
CA ILE A 386 2.15 10.10 -24.32
C ILE A 386 1.96 11.32 -25.22
N VAL A 387 2.20 11.18 -26.53
CA VAL A 387 2.18 12.30 -27.50
C VAL A 387 0.93 13.18 -27.40
N ASP A 388 -0.26 12.57 -27.29
CA ASP A 388 -1.54 13.29 -27.23
C ASP A 388 -2.06 13.50 -25.79
N SER A 389 -1.31 13.06 -24.78
CA SER A 389 -1.55 13.34 -23.35
C SER A 389 -0.21 13.47 -22.63
N PRO A 390 0.52 14.60 -22.83
CA PRO A 390 1.80 14.82 -22.20
C PRO A 390 1.67 14.81 -20.67
N PHE A 391 2.68 14.29 -19.96
CA PHE A 391 2.63 14.31 -18.50
C PHE A 391 2.95 15.71 -17.98
N THR A 392 2.00 16.36 -17.30
CA THR A 392 2.14 17.77 -16.89
C THR A 392 1.11 18.23 -15.85
N PRO A 393 1.47 19.12 -14.91
CA PRO A 393 2.82 19.58 -14.61
C PRO A 393 3.63 18.57 -13.81
N ILE A 394 4.95 18.54 -14.06
CA ILE A 394 5.93 17.86 -13.22
C ILE A 394 6.82 18.93 -12.56
N CYS A 395 7.04 18.84 -11.26
CA CYS A 395 7.78 19.84 -10.50
C CYS A 395 8.95 19.17 -9.78
N LEU A 396 10.17 19.64 -10.02
CA LEU A 396 11.38 19.17 -9.33
C LEU A 396 11.95 20.32 -8.51
N SER A 397 12.19 20.12 -7.21
CA SER A 397 12.80 21.12 -6.33
C SER A 397 13.84 20.48 -5.42
N ASN A 398 15.07 21.02 -5.43
CA ASN A 398 16.16 20.51 -4.59
C ASN A 398 16.37 19.00 -4.77
N VAL A 399 16.58 18.59 -6.04
CA VAL A 399 16.80 17.18 -6.41
C VAL A 399 18.26 16.99 -6.82
N THR A 400 19.03 16.20 -6.09
CA THR A 400 20.47 16.02 -6.32
C THR A 400 20.86 14.55 -6.40
N PHE A 401 21.37 14.10 -7.56
CA PHE A 401 21.85 12.74 -7.79
C PHE A 401 23.34 12.70 -8.11
N SER A 402 24.11 11.98 -7.28
CA SER A 402 25.51 11.65 -7.59
C SER A 402 25.60 10.35 -8.35
N THR A 403 26.30 10.39 -9.48
CA THR A 403 26.31 9.33 -10.48
C THR A 403 27.60 8.52 -10.42
N SER A 404 27.52 7.20 -10.65
CA SER A 404 28.69 6.30 -10.54
C SER A 404 29.60 6.23 -11.76
N SER A 405 29.24 6.84 -12.89
CA SER A 405 30.08 6.95 -14.09
C SER A 405 30.35 8.41 -14.48
N GLU A 406 31.58 8.71 -14.90
CA GLU A 406 31.97 10.02 -15.45
C GLU A 406 31.38 10.31 -16.86
N SER A 407 30.78 9.31 -17.51
CA SER A 407 29.98 9.50 -18.73
C SER A 407 28.58 9.95 -18.34
N SER A 408 28.27 11.23 -18.61
CA SER A 408 27.08 11.98 -18.21
C SER A 408 25.76 11.20 -18.25
N PRO A 409 25.13 10.91 -17.10
CA PRO A 409 23.70 10.70 -17.06
C PRO A 409 23.06 12.06 -16.79
N SER A 410 21.83 12.28 -17.24
CA SER A 410 20.98 13.06 -16.36
C SER A 410 19.54 12.64 -16.55
N TRP A 411 18.92 13.07 -17.63
CA TRP A 411 17.49 12.96 -17.80
C TRP A 411 17.13 12.67 -19.25
N PHE A 412 16.19 11.75 -19.44
CA PHE A 412 15.56 11.50 -20.74
C PHE A 412 14.13 11.97 -20.67
N CYS A 413 13.72 12.86 -21.57
CA CYS A 413 12.37 13.40 -21.56
C CYS A 413 11.73 13.34 -22.94
N SER A 414 10.45 12.96 -22.98
CA SER A 414 9.62 13.04 -24.17
C SER A 414 8.16 13.22 -23.77
N ASN A 415 7.44 14.12 -24.45
CA ASN A 415 6.02 14.39 -24.20
C ASN A 415 5.72 14.66 -22.71
N VAL A 416 6.53 15.48 -22.06
CA VAL A 416 6.33 15.92 -20.68
C VAL A 416 6.53 17.41 -20.58
N MET A 417 5.96 18.05 -19.57
CA MET A 417 6.14 19.48 -19.32
C MET A 417 6.17 19.76 -17.84
N GLY A 418 7.15 20.55 -17.40
CA GLY A 418 7.32 20.85 -15.99
C GLY A 418 8.24 22.03 -15.70
N ILE A 419 8.57 22.19 -14.42
CA ILE A 419 9.53 23.17 -13.92
C ILE A 419 10.52 22.50 -12.96
N SER A 420 11.71 23.07 -12.87
CA SER A 420 12.78 22.59 -12.01
C SER A 420 13.47 23.74 -11.29
N LYS A 421 13.83 23.53 -10.02
CA LYS A 421 14.59 24.45 -9.18
C LYS A 421 15.67 23.67 -8.43
N GLU A 422 16.92 24.12 -8.51
CA GLU A 422 18.03 23.51 -7.75
C GLU A 422 18.13 21.99 -8.00
N VAL A 423 18.15 21.60 -9.28
CA VAL A 423 18.25 20.19 -9.70
C VAL A 423 19.64 19.90 -10.27
N PHE A 424 20.25 18.82 -9.80
CA PHE A 424 21.53 18.31 -10.30
C PHE A 424 21.48 16.78 -10.44
N PRO A 425 21.96 16.18 -11.55
CA PRO A 425 22.43 16.83 -12.77
C PRO A 425 21.30 17.57 -13.51
N GLU A 426 21.68 18.48 -14.42
CA GLU A 426 20.73 19.37 -15.11
C GLU A 426 19.61 18.58 -15.83
N PRO A 427 18.32 18.92 -15.60
CA PRO A 427 17.18 18.25 -16.21
C PRO A 427 16.94 18.66 -17.66
N CYS A 428 16.10 17.91 -18.37
CA CYS A 428 15.72 18.21 -19.75
C CYS A 428 15.10 19.61 -19.89
N PRO A 429 15.22 20.27 -21.06
CA PRO A 429 14.56 21.56 -21.34
C PRO A 429 13.05 21.55 -21.11
N ASP A 430 12.38 20.41 -21.34
CA ASP A 430 10.95 20.20 -21.11
C ASP A 430 10.52 20.46 -19.64
N LEU A 431 11.47 20.39 -18.70
CA LEU A 431 11.29 20.61 -17.27
C LEU A 431 11.85 21.96 -16.81
N GLN A 432 12.18 22.88 -17.72
CA GLN A 432 12.76 24.19 -17.42
C GLN A 432 11.82 25.37 -17.77
N ASN A 433 10.49 25.14 -17.78
CA ASN A 433 9.53 26.20 -18.09
C ASN A 433 9.50 27.31 -17.02
N THR A 434 9.05 28.51 -17.41
CA THR A 434 8.98 29.67 -16.51
C THR A 434 7.76 29.62 -15.58
N TYR A 435 7.97 30.05 -14.32
CA TYR A 435 7.03 29.93 -13.19
C TYR A 435 5.63 30.54 -13.42
N SER A 436 5.45 31.48 -14.35
CA SER A 436 4.18 32.22 -14.50
C SER A 436 2.99 31.38 -14.98
N ASN A 437 3.22 30.19 -15.55
CA ASN A 437 2.17 29.29 -16.03
C ASN A 437 1.86 28.10 -15.09
N PHE A 438 2.63 27.91 -14.01
CA PHE A 438 2.55 26.72 -13.15
C PHE A 438 2.45 27.08 -11.66
N SER A 439 1.43 27.87 -11.31
CA SER A 439 1.19 28.33 -9.92
C SER A 439 1.05 27.18 -8.92
N SER A 440 0.67 25.97 -9.35
CA SER A 440 0.39 24.81 -8.49
C SER A 440 1.62 24.04 -8.00
N CYS A 441 2.82 24.24 -8.58
CA CYS A 441 3.97 23.39 -8.29
C CYS A 441 4.46 23.42 -6.83
N PHE A 442 4.16 24.50 -6.10
CA PHE A 442 4.64 24.71 -4.73
C PHE A 442 3.60 25.38 -3.81
N SER A 443 2.35 25.58 -4.27
CA SER A 443 1.34 26.39 -3.55
C SER A 443 0.22 25.62 -2.88
N SER A 444 0.25 24.29 -2.87
CA SER A 444 -0.80 23.51 -2.22
C SER A 444 -0.30 22.10 -1.94
N LEU A 445 0.05 21.84 -0.67
CA LEU A 445 -0.05 20.55 0.06
C LEU A 445 0.68 20.56 1.42
N HIS A 446 1.26 21.67 1.87
CA HIS A 446 1.43 21.87 3.32
C HIS A 446 0.05 22.20 3.93
N PRO A 447 -0.50 21.40 4.86
CA PRO A 447 -1.33 22.00 5.90
C PRO A 447 -0.40 22.98 6.61
N SER A 448 -0.76 24.25 6.56
CA SER A 448 -0.01 25.37 7.12
C SER A 448 0.50 25.07 8.54
N SER A 449 1.79 24.77 8.67
CA SER A 449 2.53 25.08 9.90
C SER A 449 2.90 26.57 9.88
N SER A 450 1.88 27.44 9.84
CA SER A 450 2.07 28.87 10.09
C SER A 450 2.07 29.10 11.60
N PHE A 451 3.12 28.62 12.28
CA PHE A 451 3.44 29.16 13.60
C PHE A 451 4.26 30.43 13.39
N VAL A 452 3.53 31.53 13.40
CA VAL A 452 4.08 32.86 13.58
C VAL A 452 4.88 32.86 14.88
N SER A 453 6.19 33.02 14.77
CA SER A 453 7.01 33.37 15.92
C SER A 453 6.67 34.81 16.30
N SER A 454 5.89 34.98 17.36
CA SER A 454 5.75 36.25 18.09
C SER A 454 5.64 35.96 19.58
N ALA A 455 6.80 35.87 20.23
CA ALA A 455 7.02 36.28 21.61
C ALA A 455 8.51 36.56 21.81
#